data_AF-A0A8I0SCF5-F1
#
_entry.id   AF-A0A8I0SCF5-F1
#
_cell.length_a   1.000
_cell.length_b   1.000
_cell.length_c   1.000
_cell.angle_alpha   90.00
_cell.angle_beta   90.00
_cell.angle_gamma   90.00
#
_symmetry.space_group_name_H-M   'P 1'
#
loop_
_entity.id
_entity.type
_entity.pdbx_description
1 polymer ?
#
loop_
_entity_poly.entity_id
_entity_poly.type
_entity_poly.pdbx_seq_one_letter_code
_entity_poly.pdbx_strand_id
1 'polypeptide(L)'
;MNINPFHYLLLCLAICTSQDVSATPAQTKSVQELIKASDLEKVLNNSFEEMQPALDLEAERIILGILNKEKLTTNQELLAVLELSQLLKETSSKLFARPETIQAIEKIYKDTLSEEEIQAYLKFLKTPEGKSINQKNLQISTNVFQYMNTLSQKTLSDPEQSIQLKEQFLSIIQPLIQQE
;
A
#
# COMPACT_ATOMS: atom_id res chain seq x y z
N MET A 1 -8.16 13.29 71.32
CA MET A 1 -8.38 12.03 70.57
C MET A 1 -7.45 12.09 69.36
N ASN A 2 -6.34 11.35 69.43
CA ASN A 2 -5.19 11.52 68.54
C ASN A 2 -5.35 10.55 67.35
N ILE A 3 -5.77 11.07 66.20
CA ILE A 3 -5.97 10.26 64.99
C ILE A 3 -4.63 10.28 64.23
N ASN A 4 -3.97 9.12 64.15
CA ASN A 4 -2.65 8.96 63.55
C ASN A 4 -2.65 9.33 62.06
N PRO A 5 -1.70 10.18 61.58
CA PRO A 5 -1.59 10.55 60.16
C PRO A 5 -1.17 9.36 59.27
N PHE A 6 -0.78 8.23 59.87
CA PHE A 6 -0.34 7.02 59.18
C PHE A 6 -1.48 6.27 58.44
N HIS A 7 -2.76 6.52 58.81
CA HIS A 7 -3.89 5.84 58.16
C HIS A 7 -4.28 6.43 56.79
N TYR A 8 -3.93 7.68 56.49
CA TYR A 8 -4.18 8.27 55.18
C TYR A 8 -3.10 7.93 54.14
N LEU A 9 -1.88 7.56 54.59
CA LEU A 9 -0.77 7.22 53.69
C LEU A 9 -0.94 5.82 53.06
N LEU A 10 -1.68 4.92 53.72
CA LEU A 10 -1.94 3.55 53.23
C LEU A 10 -3.09 3.46 52.21
N LEU A 11 -3.96 4.47 52.12
CA LEU A 11 -5.10 4.46 51.19
C LEU A 11 -4.75 5.00 49.78
N CYS A 12 -3.61 5.68 49.61
CA CYS A 12 -3.15 6.20 48.32
C CYS A 12 -2.32 5.20 47.49
N LEU A 13 -1.91 4.06 48.05
CA LEU A 13 -1.05 3.08 47.37
C LEU A 13 -1.81 2.04 46.54
N ALA A 14 -3.15 2.12 46.47
CA ALA A 14 -4.00 1.11 45.83
C ALA A 14 -4.55 1.47 44.43
N ILE A 15 -4.19 2.62 43.83
CA ILE A 15 -4.82 3.10 42.57
C ILE A 15 -3.87 3.10 41.35
N CYS A 16 -2.61 2.69 41.50
CA CYS A 16 -1.64 2.70 40.38
C CYS A 16 -1.20 1.30 39.91
N THR A 17 -2.11 0.33 39.83
CA THR A 17 -1.92 -0.77 38.87
C THR A 17 -2.45 -0.31 37.52
N SER A 18 -1.69 0.56 36.85
CA SER A 18 -1.79 0.65 35.39
C SER A 18 -1.49 -0.76 34.89
N GLN A 19 -2.53 -1.52 34.56
CA GLN A 19 -2.37 -2.74 33.79
C GLN A 19 -1.79 -2.27 32.47
N ASP A 20 -0.49 -2.44 32.29
CA ASP A 20 0.10 -2.47 30.97
C ASP A 20 -0.59 -3.65 30.27
N VAL A 21 -1.69 -3.36 29.57
CA VAL A 21 -2.31 -4.29 28.64
C VAL A 21 -1.26 -4.48 27.56
N SER A 22 -0.37 -5.43 27.80
CA SER A 22 0.56 -5.91 26.80
C SER A 22 -0.31 -6.54 25.73
N ALA A 23 -0.48 -5.81 24.64
CA ALA A 23 -1.33 -6.20 23.54
C ALA A 23 -0.88 -7.59 23.05
N THR A 24 -1.81 -8.54 22.96
CA THR A 24 -1.43 -9.92 22.65
C THR A 24 -1.13 -10.04 21.15
N PRO A 25 -0.19 -10.92 20.76
CA PRO A 25 0.12 -11.11 19.34
C PRO A 25 -1.13 -11.56 18.57
N ALA A 26 -1.33 -10.97 17.39
CA ALA A 26 -2.41 -11.34 16.48
C ALA A 26 -2.43 -12.83 16.13
N GLN A 27 -3.61 -13.43 16.23
CA GLN A 27 -3.85 -14.82 15.89
C GLN A 27 -4.09 -14.97 14.39
N THR A 28 -3.52 -16.03 13.79
CA THR A 28 -3.68 -16.31 12.35
C THR A 28 -5.16 -16.36 11.94
N LYS A 29 -6.03 -16.97 12.76
CA LYS A 29 -7.46 -17.08 12.46
C LYS A 29 -8.14 -15.71 12.39
N SER A 30 -7.85 -14.83 13.33
CA SER A 30 -8.43 -13.47 13.40
C SER A 30 -7.96 -12.63 12.22
N VAL A 31 -6.69 -12.75 11.83
CA VAL A 31 -6.12 -12.08 10.65
C VAL A 31 -6.81 -12.56 9.36
N GLN A 32 -7.01 -13.87 9.21
CA GLN A 32 -7.71 -14.43 8.05
C GLN A 32 -9.16 -13.95 7.96
N GLU A 33 -9.85 -13.88 9.10
CA GLU A 33 -11.20 -13.31 9.18
C GLU A 33 -11.18 -11.83 8.77
N LEU A 34 -10.19 -11.06 9.24
CA LEU A 34 -10.05 -9.64 8.93
C LEU A 34 -9.82 -9.41 7.43
N ILE A 35 -8.87 -10.12 6.83
CA ILE A 35 -8.57 -10.02 5.39
C ILE A 35 -9.84 -10.31 4.58
N LYS A 36 -10.57 -11.38 4.94
CA LYS A 36 -11.83 -11.72 4.27
C LYS A 36 -12.91 -10.66 4.49
N ALA A 37 -13.11 -10.18 5.70
CA ALA A 37 -14.13 -9.18 6.04
C ALA A 37 -13.86 -7.82 5.40
N SER A 38 -12.59 -7.50 5.14
CA SER A 38 -12.19 -6.25 4.50
C SER A 38 -12.50 -6.19 2.99
N ASP A 39 -12.90 -7.31 2.37
CA ASP A 39 -13.06 -7.45 0.92
C ASP A 39 -11.80 -7.04 0.12
N LEU A 40 -10.60 -7.26 0.68
CA LEU A 40 -9.32 -6.81 0.11
C LEU A 40 -9.14 -7.25 -1.35
N GLU A 41 -9.46 -8.51 -1.66
CA GLU A 41 -9.38 -9.05 -3.03
C GLU A 41 -10.24 -8.25 -4.02
N LYS A 42 -11.48 -7.91 -3.63
CA LYS A 42 -12.37 -7.12 -4.48
C LYS A 42 -11.82 -5.72 -4.70
N VAL A 43 -11.33 -5.07 -3.64
CA VAL A 43 -10.78 -3.72 -3.76
C VAL A 43 -9.54 -3.69 -4.66
N LEU A 44 -8.67 -4.70 -4.57
CA LEU A 44 -7.50 -4.80 -5.43
C LEU A 44 -7.85 -5.09 -6.88
N ASN A 45 -8.80 -5.99 -7.12
CA ASN A 45 -9.30 -6.23 -8.48
C ASN A 45 -9.89 -4.95 -9.09
N ASN A 46 -10.70 -4.20 -8.34
CA ASN A 46 -11.19 -2.89 -8.78
C ASN A 46 -10.05 -1.90 -9.03
N SER A 47 -9.01 -1.91 -8.19
CA SER A 47 -7.84 -1.06 -8.36
C SER A 47 -7.12 -1.38 -9.68
N PHE A 48 -7.01 -2.65 -10.07
CA PHE A 48 -6.43 -3.04 -11.36
C PHE A 48 -7.25 -2.54 -12.56
N GLU A 49 -8.58 -2.50 -12.45
CA GLU A 49 -9.43 -1.87 -13.47
C GLU A 49 -9.16 -0.37 -13.57
N GLU A 50 -9.07 0.33 -12.43
CA GLU A 50 -8.78 1.76 -12.39
C GLU A 50 -7.37 2.09 -12.89
N MET A 51 -6.42 1.15 -12.77
CA MET A 51 -5.05 1.28 -13.27
C MET A 51 -4.91 1.09 -14.78
N GLN A 52 -5.96 0.68 -15.50
CA GLN A 52 -5.88 0.40 -16.94
C GLN A 52 -5.16 1.49 -17.76
N PRO A 53 -5.43 2.80 -17.57
CA PRO A 53 -4.73 3.83 -18.34
C PRO A 53 -3.21 3.88 -18.08
N ALA A 54 -2.78 3.58 -16.86
CA ALA A 54 -1.35 3.53 -16.53
C ALA A 54 -0.68 2.29 -17.13
N LEU A 55 -1.40 1.16 -17.18
CA LEU A 55 -0.94 -0.07 -17.83
C LEU A 55 -0.85 0.10 -19.35
N ASP A 56 -1.78 0.82 -19.96
CA ASP A 56 -1.77 1.14 -21.40
C ASP A 56 -0.53 1.99 -21.75
N LEU A 57 -0.23 3.01 -20.96
CA LEU A 57 0.96 3.85 -21.13
C LEU A 57 2.26 3.05 -20.97
N GLU A 58 2.32 2.17 -19.97
CA GLU A 58 3.50 1.33 -19.75
C GLU A 58 3.69 0.31 -20.88
N ALA A 59 2.60 -0.29 -21.37
CA ALA A 59 2.63 -1.19 -22.52
C ALA A 59 3.13 -0.47 -23.79
N GLU A 60 2.65 0.74 -24.06
CA GLU A 60 3.15 1.58 -25.15
C GLU A 60 4.64 1.89 -25.00
N ARG A 61 5.08 2.29 -23.80
CA ARG A 61 6.51 2.57 -23.52
C ARG A 61 7.39 1.35 -23.77
N ILE A 62 6.96 0.16 -23.35
CA ILE A 62 7.68 -1.10 -23.59
C ILE A 62 7.78 -1.39 -25.10
N ILE A 63 6.68 -1.27 -25.83
CA ILE A 63 6.67 -1.55 -27.28
C ILE A 63 7.53 -0.54 -28.04
N LEU A 64 7.45 0.76 -27.71
CA LEU A 64 8.32 1.78 -28.28
C LEU A 64 9.80 1.49 -28.02
N GLY A 65 10.14 1.05 -26.81
CA GLY A 65 11.50 0.65 -26.44
C GLY A 65 12.00 -0.57 -27.21
N ILE A 66 11.18 -1.61 -27.34
CA ILE A 66 11.52 -2.85 -28.08
C ILE A 66 11.69 -2.57 -29.58
N LEU A 67 10.81 -1.76 -30.16
CA LEU A 67 10.85 -1.41 -31.59
C LEU A 67 11.84 -0.28 -31.90
N ASN A 68 12.41 0.35 -30.87
CA ASN A 68 13.26 1.53 -30.97
C ASN A 68 12.60 2.65 -31.81
N LYS A 69 11.36 3.02 -31.45
CA LYS A 69 10.56 4.04 -32.13
C LYS A 69 10.16 5.15 -31.17
N GLU A 70 9.98 6.35 -31.72
CA GLU A 70 9.43 7.49 -30.98
C GLU A 70 7.90 7.47 -30.91
N LYS A 71 7.24 6.82 -31.89
CA LYS A 71 5.78 6.72 -31.95
C LYS A 71 5.33 5.43 -32.64
N LEU A 72 4.17 4.92 -32.22
CA LEU A 72 3.47 3.83 -32.89
C LEU A 72 2.74 4.39 -34.12
N THR A 73 2.76 3.65 -35.22
CA THR A 73 2.29 4.14 -36.54
C THR A 73 1.35 3.18 -37.25
N THR A 74 1.23 1.94 -36.77
CA THR A 74 0.44 0.89 -37.40
C THR A 74 -0.63 0.35 -36.46
N ASN A 75 -1.73 -0.16 -37.02
CA ASN A 75 -2.78 -0.80 -36.23
C ASN A 75 -2.26 -2.03 -35.45
N GLN A 76 -1.28 -2.76 -36.00
CA GLN A 76 -0.71 -3.92 -35.33
C GLN A 76 0.05 -3.53 -34.06
N GLU A 77 0.76 -2.41 -34.09
CA GLU A 77 1.44 -1.87 -32.90
C GLU A 77 0.44 -1.44 -31.84
N LEU A 78 -0.65 -0.77 -32.23
CA LEU A 78 -1.70 -0.36 -31.30
C LEU A 78 -2.45 -1.57 -30.69
N LEU A 79 -2.68 -2.63 -31.47
CA LEU A 79 -3.24 -3.88 -30.95
C LEU A 79 -2.30 -4.55 -29.95
N ALA A 80 -0.99 -4.55 -30.23
CA ALA A 80 0.00 -5.10 -29.31
C ALA A 80 0.03 -4.34 -27.97
N VAL A 81 -0.21 -3.02 -27.96
CA VAL A 81 -0.35 -2.24 -26.71
C VAL A 81 -1.51 -2.78 -25.87
N LEU A 82 -2.68 -2.97 -26.50
CA LEU A 82 -3.87 -3.47 -25.79
C LEU A 82 -3.65 -4.88 -25.22
N GLU A 83 -3.06 -5.77 -26.03
CA GLU A 83 -2.76 -7.15 -25.60
C GLU A 83 -1.75 -7.18 -24.46
N LEU A 84 -0.67 -6.40 -24.55
CA LEU A 84 0.35 -6.31 -23.52
C LEU A 84 -0.21 -5.69 -22.23
N SER A 85 -1.00 -4.62 -22.34
CA SER A 85 -1.64 -3.98 -21.19
C SER A 85 -2.56 -4.96 -20.44
N GLN A 86 -3.37 -5.73 -21.17
CA GLN A 86 -4.21 -6.76 -20.60
C GLN A 86 -3.37 -7.87 -19.95
N LEU A 87 -2.28 -8.29 -20.58
CA LEU A 87 -1.36 -9.28 -20.00
C LEU A 87 -0.74 -8.79 -18.69
N LEU A 88 -0.31 -7.52 -18.62
CA LEU A 88 0.23 -6.90 -17.40
C LEU A 88 -0.81 -6.89 -16.27
N LYS A 89 -2.05 -6.53 -16.58
CA LYS A 89 -3.17 -6.55 -15.64
C LYS A 89 -3.44 -7.95 -15.09
N GLU A 90 -3.60 -8.94 -15.98
CA GLU A 90 -3.87 -10.32 -15.59
C GLU A 90 -2.73 -10.92 -14.78
N THR A 91 -1.48 -10.63 -15.16
CA THR A 91 -0.30 -11.09 -14.44
C THR A 91 -0.28 -10.52 -13.02
N SER A 92 -0.61 -9.23 -12.87
CA SER A 92 -0.68 -8.56 -11.57
C SER A 92 -1.78 -9.14 -10.68
N SER A 93 -2.98 -9.36 -11.23
CA SER A 93 -4.10 -9.99 -10.50
C SER A 93 -3.75 -11.42 -10.06
N LYS A 94 -3.17 -12.23 -10.95
CA LYS A 94 -2.73 -13.60 -10.64
C LYS A 94 -1.65 -13.64 -9.55
N LEU A 95 -0.75 -12.65 -9.51
CA LEU A 95 0.28 -12.56 -8.47
C LEU A 95 -0.35 -12.38 -7.08
N PHE A 96 -1.42 -11.59 -6.97
CA PHE A 96 -2.10 -11.37 -5.70
C PHE A 96 -2.79 -12.65 -5.17
N ALA A 97 -3.37 -13.44 -6.06
CA ALA A 97 -4.05 -14.69 -5.70
C ALA A 97 -3.09 -15.83 -5.29
N ARG A 98 -1.76 -15.63 -5.38
CA ARG A 98 -0.80 -16.68 -5.02
C ARG A 98 -0.76 -16.91 -3.51
N PRO A 99 -0.61 -18.17 -3.05
CA PRO A 99 -0.53 -18.49 -1.63
C PRO A 99 0.58 -17.73 -0.90
N GLU A 100 1.76 -17.55 -1.51
CA GLU A 100 2.88 -16.85 -0.88
C GLU A 100 2.55 -15.37 -0.65
N THR A 101 1.81 -14.74 -1.58
CA THR A 101 1.37 -13.35 -1.44
C THR A 101 0.36 -13.21 -0.31
N ILE A 102 -0.61 -14.11 -0.22
CA ILE A 102 -1.60 -14.12 0.89
C ILE A 102 -0.89 -14.32 2.23
N GLN A 103 0.07 -15.24 2.33
CA GLN A 103 0.85 -15.44 3.55
C GLN A 103 1.67 -14.21 3.94
N ALA A 104 2.25 -13.51 2.96
CA ALA A 104 2.97 -12.26 3.21
C ALA A 104 2.04 -11.18 3.77
N ILE A 105 0.81 -11.07 3.24
CA ILE A 105 -0.21 -10.12 3.73
C ILE A 105 -0.63 -10.49 5.15
N GLU A 106 -0.93 -11.77 5.41
CA GLU A 106 -1.23 -12.25 6.77
C GLU A 106 -0.10 -11.89 7.73
N LYS A 107 1.16 -12.06 7.32
CA LYS A 107 2.31 -11.69 8.14
C LYS A 107 2.36 -10.19 8.42
N ILE A 108 2.12 -9.34 7.43
CA ILE A 108 2.08 -7.87 7.62
C ILE A 108 1.04 -7.50 8.67
N TYR A 109 -0.17 -8.05 8.61
CA TYR A 109 -1.19 -7.80 9.64
C TYR A 109 -0.73 -8.26 11.02
N LYS A 110 -0.11 -9.44 11.12
CA LYS A 110 0.37 -9.99 12.41
C LYS A 110 1.51 -9.19 13.03
N ASP A 111 2.39 -8.64 12.20
CA ASP A 111 3.51 -7.83 12.65
C ASP A 111 3.08 -6.40 13.02
N THR A 112 1.96 -5.92 12.47
CA THR A 112 1.52 -4.52 12.60
C THR A 112 0.46 -4.34 13.67
N LEU A 113 -0.46 -5.29 13.83
CA LEU A 113 -1.61 -5.18 14.72
C LEU A 113 -1.56 -6.21 15.85
N SER A 114 -2.05 -5.82 17.01
CA SER A 114 -2.34 -6.76 18.09
C SER A 114 -3.64 -7.53 17.83
N GLU A 115 -3.87 -8.61 18.58
CA GLU A 115 -5.15 -9.33 18.53
C GLU A 115 -6.34 -8.43 18.90
N GLU A 116 -6.19 -7.57 19.91
CA GLU A 116 -7.26 -6.67 20.37
C GLU A 116 -7.63 -5.65 19.29
N GLU A 117 -6.64 -5.12 18.57
CA GLU A 117 -6.85 -4.20 17.44
C GLU A 117 -7.55 -4.90 16.27
N ILE A 118 -7.16 -6.14 15.97
CA ILE A 118 -7.83 -6.95 14.94
C ILE A 118 -9.29 -7.20 15.32
N GLN A 119 -9.57 -7.56 16.57
CA GLN A 119 -10.95 -7.79 17.02
C GLN A 119 -11.79 -6.51 17.00
N ALA A 120 -11.19 -5.37 17.39
CA ALA A 120 -11.85 -4.07 17.28
C ALA A 120 -12.16 -3.73 15.82
N TYR A 121 -11.21 -4.00 14.92
CA TYR A 121 -11.39 -3.75 13.49
C TYR A 121 -12.46 -4.67 12.89
N LEU A 122 -12.45 -5.96 13.22
CA LEU A 122 -13.51 -6.90 12.83
C LEU A 122 -14.88 -6.43 13.31
N LYS A 123 -14.99 -5.93 14.54
CA LYS A 123 -16.25 -5.36 15.05
C LYS A 123 -16.71 -4.15 14.24
N PHE A 124 -15.79 -3.27 13.85
CA PHE A 124 -16.10 -2.14 12.98
C PHE A 124 -16.60 -2.59 11.61
N LEU A 125 -15.93 -3.56 10.97
CA LEU A 125 -16.31 -4.09 9.64
C LEU A 125 -17.65 -4.84 9.62
N LYS A 126 -18.17 -5.27 10.77
CA LYS A 126 -19.52 -5.85 10.88
C LYS A 126 -20.63 -4.81 10.68
N THR A 127 -20.33 -3.53 10.80
CA THR A 127 -21.30 -2.46 10.52
C THR A 127 -21.33 -2.12 9.02
N PRO A 128 -22.49 -1.77 8.43
CA PRO A 128 -22.56 -1.32 7.05
C PRO A 128 -21.65 -0.13 6.76
N GLU A 129 -21.60 0.83 7.68
CA GLU A 129 -20.78 2.04 7.59
C GLU A 129 -19.29 1.66 7.65
N GLY A 130 -18.90 0.81 8.60
CA GLY A 130 -17.51 0.42 8.76
C GLY A 130 -16.99 -0.36 7.55
N LYS A 131 -17.81 -1.25 6.99
CA LYS A 131 -17.50 -1.92 5.73
C LYS A 131 -17.33 -0.93 4.57
N SER A 132 -18.25 0.04 4.44
CA SER A 132 -18.19 1.06 3.38
C SER A 132 -16.96 1.96 3.52
N ILE A 133 -16.66 2.42 4.74
CA ILE A 133 -15.51 3.26 5.04
C ILE A 133 -14.21 2.52 4.72
N ASN A 134 -14.09 1.25 5.12
CA ASN A 134 -12.90 0.45 4.80
C ASN A 134 -12.67 0.34 3.28
N GLN A 135 -13.70 -0.01 2.50
CA GLN A 135 -13.59 -0.11 1.05
C GLN A 135 -13.17 1.23 0.41
N LYS A 136 -13.77 2.34 0.86
CA LYS A 136 -13.43 3.68 0.36
C LYS A 136 -12.04 4.13 0.78
N ASN A 137 -11.60 3.83 1.99
CA ASN A 137 -10.25 4.20 2.46
C ASN A 137 -9.15 3.47 1.68
N LEU A 138 -9.37 2.18 1.37
CA LEU A 138 -8.47 1.43 0.50
C LEU A 138 -8.43 2.07 -0.90
N GLN A 139 -9.58 2.41 -1.49
CA GLN A 139 -9.64 3.10 -2.79
C GLN A 139 -8.99 4.48 -2.77
N ILE A 140 -9.21 5.28 -1.72
CA ILE A 140 -8.56 6.59 -1.54
C ILE A 140 -7.04 6.42 -1.53
N SER A 141 -6.53 5.44 -0.80
CA SER A 141 -5.10 5.16 -0.72
C SER A 141 -4.52 4.79 -2.08
N THR A 142 -5.21 3.93 -2.84
CA THR A 142 -4.85 3.60 -4.23
C THR A 142 -4.83 4.84 -5.12
N ASN A 143 -5.89 5.65 -5.10
CA ASN A 143 -6.01 6.84 -5.95
C ASN A 143 -4.93 7.88 -5.65
N VAL A 144 -4.59 8.08 -4.38
CA VAL A 144 -3.49 8.95 -3.97
C VAL A 144 -2.16 8.42 -4.52
N PHE A 145 -1.89 7.11 -4.37
CA PHE A 145 -0.66 6.52 -4.90
C PHE A 145 -0.55 6.64 -6.43
N GLN A 146 -1.64 6.40 -7.15
CA GLN A 146 -1.70 6.56 -8.61
C GLN A 146 -1.46 8.01 -9.04
N TYR A 147 -2.06 8.98 -8.34
CA TYR A 147 -1.84 10.39 -8.61
C TYR A 147 -0.36 10.76 -8.42
N MET A 148 0.26 10.30 -7.34
CA MET A 148 1.69 10.53 -7.07
C MET A 148 2.59 9.92 -8.14
N ASN A 149 2.30 8.69 -8.60
CA ASN A 149 3.05 8.07 -9.69
C ASN A 149 2.90 8.85 -11.02
N THR A 150 1.68 9.29 -11.33
CA THR A 150 1.42 10.12 -12.52
C THR A 150 2.16 11.44 -12.45
N LEU A 151 2.15 12.10 -11.29
CA LEU A 151 2.87 13.34 -11.06
C LEU A 151 4.39 13.14 -11.18
N SER A 152 4.92 12.05 -10.64
CA SER A 152 6.35 11.70 -10.77
C SER A 152 6.74 11.52 -12.23
N GLN A 153 5.95 10.78 -13.02
CA GLN A 153 6.22 10.59 -14.44
C GLN A 153 6.17 11.90 -15.22
N LYS A 154 5.16 12.75 -14.96
CA LYS A 154 5.06 14.08 -15.58
C LYS A 154 6.26 14.96 -15.24
N THR A 155 6.74 14.91 -13.99
CA THR A 155 7.90 15.68 -13.54
C THR A 155 9.18 15.23 -14.24
N LEU A 156 9.37 13.92 -14.44
CA LEU A 156 10.52 13.38 -15.17
C LEU A 156 10.51 13.72 -16.67
N SER A 157 9.32 13.83 -17.25
CA SER A 157 9.12 14.18 -18.66
C SER A 157 9.07 15.69 -18.92
N ASP A 158 8.99 16.53 -17.88
CA ASP A 158 9.02 17.99 -17.99
C ASP A 158 10.47 18.46 -18.29
N PRO A 159 10.71 19.19 -19.39
CA PRO A 159 12.07 19.55 -19.79
C PRO A 159 12.84 20.38 -18.77
N GLU A 160 12.20 21.33 -18.09
CA GLU A 160 12.88 22.20 -17.10
C GLU A 160 13.21 21.42 -15.83
N GLN A 161 12.26 20.65 -15.32
CA GLN A 161 12.47 19.80 -14.14
C GLN A 161 13.48 18.69 -14.43
N SER A 162 13.46 18.12 -15.63
CA SER A 162 14.39 17.08 -16.06
C SER A 162 15.83 17.59 -16.13
N ILE A 163 16.05 18.83 -16.59
CA ILE A 163 17.39 19.45 -16.58
C ILE A 163 17.89 19.61 -15.15
N GLN A 164 17.08 20.20 -14.27
CA GLN A 164 17.47 20.41 -12.87
C GLN A 164 17.75 19.08 -12.15
N LEU A 165 16.90 18.08 -12.37
CA LEU A 165 17.09 16.74 -11.82
C LEU A 165 18.36 16.08 -12.36
N LYS A 166 18.65 16.23 -13.65
CA LYS A 166 19.87 15.70 -14.26
C LYS A 166 21.12 16.34 -13.67
N GLU A 167 21.12 17.64 -13.44
CA GLU A 167 22.23 18.33 -12.77
C GLU A 167 22.44 17.82 -11.35
N GLN A 168 21.36 17.66 -10.58
CA GLN A 168 21.42 17.08 -9.24
C GLN A 168 21.93 15.63 -9.27
N PHE A 169 21.44 14.82 -10.21
CA PHE A 169 21.89 13.44 -10.39
C PHE A 169 23.38 13.37 -10.72
N LEU A 170 23.86 14.21 -11.65
CA LEU A 170 25.27 14.33 -11.99
C LEU A 170 26.12 14.71 -10.77
N SER A 171 25.66 15.65 -9.94
CA SER A 171 26.38 16.05 -8.73
C SER A 171 26.57 14.90 -7.72
N ILE A 172 25.64 13.93 -7.70
CA ILE A 172 25.69 12.76 -6.81
C ILE A 172 26.64 11.69 -7.37
N ILE A 173 26.59 11.41 -8.68
CA ILE A 173 27.38 10.32 -9.28
C ILE A 173 28.80 10.73 -9.61
N GLN A 174 29.08 12.00 -9.88
CA GLN A 174 30.38 12.47 -10.37
C GLN A 174 31.55 12.14 -9.42
N PRO A 175 31.42 12.21 -8.09
CA PRO A 175 32.46 11.74 -7.17
C PRO A 175 32.73 10.24 -7.24
N LEU A 176 31.76 9.41 -7.65
CA LEU A 176 31.93 7.95 -7.79
C LEU A 176 32.72 7.58 -9.05
N ILE A 177 32.70 8.45 -10.05
CA ILE A 177 33.36 8.25 -11.35
C ILE A 177 34.80 8.81 -11.32
N GLN A 178 35.10 9.73 -10.40
CA GLN A 178 36.43 10.35 -10.23
C GLN A 178 37.35 9.60 -9.26
N GLN A 179 36.92 8.44 -8.74
CA GLN A 179 37.73 7.59 -7.85
C GLN A 179 38.51 6.47 -8.58
N GLU A 180 38.59 6.53 -9.91
CA GLU A 180 39.59 5.81 -10.73
C GLU A 180 40.67 6.78 -11.24
#